data_AF-A0A351F7L7-F1
#
_entry.id   AF-A0A351F7L7-F1
#
_cell.length_a   1.000
_cell.length_b   1.000
_cell.length_c   1.000
_cell.angle_alpha   90.00
_cell.angle_beta   90.00
_cell.angle_gamma   90.00
#
_symmetry.space_group_name_H-M   'P 1'
#
loop_
_entity.id
_entity.type
_entity.pdbx_description
1 polymer ?
#
loop_
_entity_poly.entity_id
_entity_poly.type
_entity_poly.pdbx_seq_one_letter_code
_entity_poly.pdbx_strand_id
1 'polypeptide(L)'
;MILDIIAGVVSGILGAMGFGGGGILILYLTLYKDMPQITSQGINLIFFIPSAILAIILHIKNKLIDKKTALIYIGYGLIGVVLGFLLLNRLEDRTLRIIFAVMLIAVGVKELFFSKGNGN
;
A
#
# COMPACT_ATOMS: atom_id res chain seq x y z
N MET A 1 7.81 -8.43 19.81
CA MET A 1 8.69 -7.25 19.76
C MET A 1 9.76 -7.37 18.69
N ILE A 2 10.68 -8.34 18.75
CA ILE A 2 11.72 -8.50 17.70
C ILE A 2 11.11 -8.76 16.32
N LEU A 3 10.12 -9.65 16.22
CA LEU A 3 9.46 -9.94 14.95
C LEU A 3 8.67 -8.75 14.38
N ASP A 4 8.10 -7.91 15.25
CA ASP A 4 7.41 -6.67 14.86
C ASP A 4 8.37 -5.68 14.20
N ILE A 5 9.57 -5.55 14.78
CA ILE A 5 10.64 -4.69 14.25
C ILE A 5 11.10 -5.23 12.89
N ILE A 6 11.34 -6.53 12.78
CA ILE A 6 11.77 -7.16 11.52
C ILE A 6 10.70 -6.96 10.44
N ALA A 7 9.44 -7.26 10.74
CA ALA A 7 8.34 -7.09 9.80
C ALA A 7 8.19 -5.63 9.36
N GLY A 8 8.31 -4.68 10.29
CA GLY A 8 8.31 -3.25 10.00
C GLY A 8 9.48 -2.83 9.11
N VAL A 9 10.70 -3.23 9.43
CA VAL A 9 11.90 -2.89 8.65
C VAL A 9 11.82 -3.45 7.23
N VAL A 10 11.48 -4.74 7.07
CA VAL A 10 11.36 -5.39 5.76
C VAL A 10 10.27 -4.72 4.93
N SER A 11 9.10 -4.46 5.52
CA SER A 11 7.99 -3.77 4.85
C SER A 11 8.38 -2.34 4.45
N GLY A 12 9.16 -1.65 5.28
CA GLY A 12 9.67 -0.30 5.00
C GLY A 12 10.65 -0.27 3.83
N ILE A 13 11.61 -1.20 3.79
CA ILE A 13 12.59 -1.30 2.70
C ILE A 13 11.85 -1.60 1.39
N LEU A 14 10.97 -2.58 1.38
CA LEU A 14 10.21 -2.95 0.18
C LEU A 14 9.23 -1.85 -0.25
N GLY A 15 8.68 -1.12 0.72
CA GLY A 15 7.89 0.09 0.49
C GLY A 15 8.71 1.17 -0.22
N ALA A 16 9.90 1.46 0.29
CA ALA A 16 10.81 2.46 -0.28
C ALA A 16 11.31 2.08 -1.68
N MET A 17 11.45 0.80 -1.99
CA MET A 17 11.83 0.29 -3.31
C MET A 17 10.70 0.39 -4.34
N GLY A 18 9.51 0.89 -3.98
CA GLY A 18 8.39 1.05 -4.89
C GLY A 18 7.54 -0.21 -5.10
N PHE A 19 7.87 -1.32 -4.42
CA PHE A 19 7.07 -2.56 -4.47
C PHE A 19 5.75 -2.46 -3.70
N GLY A 20 5.47 -1.32 -3.07
CA GLY A 20 4.27 -1.16 -2.24
C GLY A 20 4.31 -2.08 -1.03
N GLY A 21 5.42 -2.08 -0.29
CA GLY A 21 5.77 -2.96 0.85
C GLY A 21 4.73 -3.10 1.98
N GLY A 22 3.59 -2.45 1.87
CA GLY A 22 2.45 -2.64 2.74
C GLY A 22 1.75 -3.98 2.62
N GLY A 23 1.88 -4.69 1.50
CA GLY A 23 1.34 -6.05 1.38
C GLY A 23 1.89 -6.98 2.46
N ILE A 24 3.20 -6.92 2.72
CA ILE A 24 3.87 -7.77 3.72
C ILE A 24 3.47 -7.36 5.13
N LEU A 25 3.39 -6.07 5.42
CA LEU A 25 2.94 -5.59 6.72
C LEU A 25 1.51 -6.02 7.01
N ILE A 26 0.60 -5.91 6.03
CA ILE A 26 -0.79 -6.36 6.18
C ILE A 26 -0.84 -7.86 6.43
N LEU A 27 -0.09 -8.67 5.67
CA LEU A 27 -0.02 -10.13 5.89
C LEU A 27 0.49 -10.47 7.29
N TYR A 28 1.52 -9.78 7.77
CA TYR A 28 2.02 -9.95 9.13
C TYR A 28 0.94 -9.64 10.19
N LEU A 29 0.29 -8.47 10.07
CA LEU A 29 -0.71 -8.04 11.05
C LEU A 29 -1.97 -8.93 11.03
N THR A 30 -2.36 -9.46 9.88
CA THR A 30 -3.59 -10.24 9.74
C THR A 30 -3.39 -11.73 10.01
N LEU A 31 -2.28 -12.32 9.59
CA LEU A 31 -2.01 -13.75 9.77
C LEU A 31 -1.29 -14.06 11.09
N TYR A 32 -0.38 -13.19 11.53
CA TYR A 32 0.41 -13.45 12.74
C TYR A 32 -0.18 -12.77 13.98
N LYS A 33 -0.70 -11.54 13.85
CA LYS A 33 -1.32 -10.81 14.96
C LYS A 33 -2.84 -10.97 15.05
N ASP A 34 -3.44 -11.70 14.11
CA ASP A 34 -4.90 -11.91 13.99
C ASP A 34 -5.71 -10.61 14.10
N MET A 35 -5.16 -9.52 13.55
CA MET A 35 -5.82 -8.22 13.58
C MET A 35 -6.94 -8.17 12.53
N PRO A 36 -8.01 -7.40 12.79
CA PRO A 36 -9.01 -7.10 11.77
C PRO A 36 -8.38 -6.47 10.53
N GLN A 37 -8.86 -6.84 9.36
CA GLN A 37 -8.33 -6.40 8.07
C GLN A 37 -8.36 -4.88 7.93
N ILE A 38 -9.43 -4.24 8.40
CA ILE A 38 -9.58 -2.77 8.38
C ILE A 38 -8.48 -2.11 9.21
N THR A 39 -8.22 -2.61 10.41
CA THR A 39 -7.19 -2.08 11.31
C THR A 39 -5.80 -2.27 10.72
N SER A 40 -5.51 -3.45 10.16
CA SER A 40 -4.22 -3.73 9.52
C SER A 40 -3.96 -2.82 8.32
N GLN A 41 -4.98 -2.55 7.50
CA GLN A 41 -4.87 -1.61 6.38
C GLN A 41 -4.67 -0.17 6.85
N GLY A 42 -5.34 0.25 7.93
CA GLY A 42 -5.15 1.57 8.53
C GLY A 42 -3.72 1.77 9.06
N ILE A 43 -3.19 0.79 9.80
CA ILE A 43 -1.79 0.81 10.28
C ILE A 43 -0.83 0.90 9.09
N ASN A 44 -1.09 0.13 8.04
CA ASN A 44 -0.29 0.16 6.83
C ASN A 44 -0.30 1.54 6.15
N LEU A 45 -1.45 2.23 6.10
CA LEU A 45 -1.51 3.58 5.52
C LEU A 45 -0.68 4.59 6.32
N ILE A 46 -0.76 4.54 7.66
CA ILE A 46 0.05 5.39 8.55
C ILE A 46 1.54 5.10 8.34
N PHE A 47 1.89 3.82 8.16
CA PHE A 47 3.26 3.39 7.92
C PHE A 47 3.86 3.99 6.63
N PHE A 48 3.05 4.31 5.62
CA PHE A 48 3.51 4.97 4.40
C PHE A 48 3.73 6.48 4.54
N ILE A 49 3.16 7.15 5.55
CA ILE A 49 3.21 8.62 5.67
C ILE A 49 4.65 9.16 5.67
N PRO A 50 5.60 8.63 6.47
CA PRO A 50 6.98 9.14 6.47
C PRO A 50 7.67 8.97 5.12
N SER A 51 7.45 7.84 4.45
CA SER A 51 7.99 7.56 3.12
C SER A 51 7.42 8.53 2.07
N ALA A 52 6.11 8.77 2.11
CA ALA A 52 5.44 9.72 1.22
C ALA A 52 5.96 11.16 1.41
N ILE A 53 6.15 11.59 2.67
CA ILE A 53 6.73 12.91 2.98
C ILE A 53 8.13 13.04 2.37
N LEU A 54 9.00 12.05 2.59
CA LEU A 54 10.35 12.05 2.03
C LEU A 54 10.33 12.06 0.50
N ALA A 55 9.47 11.24 -0.11
CA ALA A 55 9.29 11.20 -1.56
C ALA A 55 8.88 12.57 -2.11
N ILE A 56 7.90 13.22 -1.49
CA ILE A 56 7.44 14.56 -1.88
C ILE A 56 8.59 15.58 -1.76
N ILE A 57 9.30 15.63 -0.64
CA ILE A 57 10.42 16.56 -0.42
C ILE A 57 11.50 16.40 -1.51
N LEU A 58 11.90 15.16 -1.79
CA LEU A 58 12.91 14.85 -2.80
C LEU A 58 12.45 15.23 -4.21
N HIS A 59 11.20 14.94 -4.57
CA HIS A 59 10.66 15.27 -5.88
C HIS A 59 10.44 16.78 -6.07
N ILE A 60 10.06 17.51 -5.03
CA ILE A 60 10.00 18.99 -5.05
C ILE A 60 11.41 19.55 -5.27
N LYS A 61 12.41 19.07 -4.51
CA LYS A 61 13.80 19.54 -4.60
C LYS A 61 14.38 19.32 -5.99
N ASN A 62 14.05 18.20 -6.63
CA ASN A 62 14.51 17.86 -7.97
C ASN A 62 13.67 18.50 -9.10
N LYS A 63 12.67 19.33 -8.78
CA LYS A 63 11.74 19.96 -9.73
C LYS A 63 11.00 18.96 -10.63
N LEU A 64 10.73 17.76 -10.11
CA LEU A 64 10.05 16.68 -10.84
C LEU A 64 8.52 16.72 -10.71
N ILE A 65 7.97 17.75 -10.06
CA ILE A 65 6.53 17.87 -9.79
C ILE A 65 5.94 19.00 -10.63
N ASP A 66 5.05 18.63 -11.55
CA ASP A 66 4.11 19.58 -12.13
C ASP A 66 2.96 19.81 -11.14
N LYS A 67 2.91 21.02 -10.58
CA LYS A 67 1.93 21.42 -9.57
C LYS A 67 0.49 21.37 -10.07
N LYS A 68 0.25 21.69 -11.35
CA LYS A 68 -1.12 21.68 -11.92
C LYS A 68 -1.65 20.25 -11.97
N THR A 69 -0.84 19.36 -12.53
CA THR A 69 -1.15 17.94 -12.63
C THR A 69 -1.28 17.32 -11.24
N ALA A 70 -0.36 17.62 -10.32
CA ALA A 70 -0.42 17.13 -8.94
C ALA A 70 -1.72 17.51 -8.22
N LEU A 71 -2.19 18.75 -8.36
CA LEU A 71 -3.43 19.20 -7.70
C LEU A 71 -4.66 18.44 -8.21
N ILE A 72 -4.71 18.17 -9.53
CA ILE A 72 -5.79 17.40 -10.15
C ILE A 72 -5.79 15.96 -9.60
N TYR A 73 -4.62 15.31 -9.55
CA TYR A 73 -4.50 13.95 -9.01
C TYR A 73 -4.79 13.87 -7.51
N ILE A 74 -4.43 14.89 -6.73
CA ILE A 74 -4.83 14.97 -5.31
C ILE A 74 -6.36 14.99 -5.20
N GLY A 75 -7.05 15.76 -6.04
CA GLY A 75 -8.52 15.80 -6.08
C GLY A 75 -9.14 14.43 -6.35
N TYR A 76 -8.67 13.73 -7.40
CA TYR A 76 -9.14 12.37 -7.70
C TYR A 76 -8.80 11.37 -6.59
N GLY A 77 -7.61 11.50 -5.97
CA GLY A 77 -7.20 10.67 -4.85
C GLY A 77 -8.11 10.83 -3.64
N LEU A 78 -8.47 12.06 -3.28
CA LEU A 78 -9.40 12.34 -2.18
C LEU A 78 -10.79 11.73 -2.43
N ILE A 79 -11.31 11.89 -3.65
CA ILE A 79 -12.59 11.28 -4.04
C ILE A 79 -12.50 9.74 -3.92
N GLY A 80 -11.41 9.15 -4.43
CA GLY A 80 -11.18 7.70 -4.35
C GLY A 80 -11.10 7.19 -2.92
N VAL A 81 -10.41 7.91 -2.02
CA VAL A 81 -10.32 7.56 -0.60
C VAL A 81 -11.68 7.62 0.09
N VAL A 82 -12.48 8.68 -0.17
CA VAL A 82 -13.82 8.81 0.42
C VAL A 82 -14.73 7.69 -0.06
N LEU A 83 -14.78 7.43 -1.37
CA LEU A 83 -15.59 6.35 -1.93
C LEU A 83 -15.16 4.99 -1.40
N GLY A 84 -13.84 4.74 -1.34
CA GLY A 84 -13.27 3.53 -0.77
C GLY A 84 -13.67 3.34 0.69
N PHE A 85 -13.52 4.37 1.52
CA PHE A 85 -13.92 4.33 2.93
C PHE A 85 -15.42 4.05 3.12
N LEU A 86 -16.28 4.67 2.32
CA LEU A 86 -17.73 4.44 2.35
C LEU A 86 -18.10 3.00 1.95
N LEU A 87 -17.38 2.42 0.99
CA LEU A 87 -17.52 1.02 0.58
C LEU A 87 -17.03 0.08 1.68
N LEU A 88 -15.88 0.36 2.29
CA LEU A 88 -15.29 -0.45 3.35
C LEU A 88 -16.24 -0.60 4.55
N ASN A 89 -16.93 0.46 4.97
CA ASN A 89 -17.85 0.42 6.12
C ASN A 89 -19.10 -0.45 5.90
N ARG A 90 -19.39 -0.86 4.66
CA ARG A 90 -20.54 -1.71 4.33
C ARG A 90 -20.19 -3.20 4.22
N LEU A 91 -18.92 -3.54 4.32
CA LEU A 91 -18.43 -4.89 4.08
C LEU A 91 -17.97 -5.53 5.38
N GLU A 92 -18.26 -6.82 5.52
CA GLU A 92 -17.76 -7.62 6.64
C GLU A 92 -16.25 -7.89 6.51
N ASP A 93 -15.56 -8.04 7.64
CA ASP A 93 -14.10 -8.26 7.70
C ASP A 93 -13.67 -9.49 6.88
N ARG A 94 -14.46 -10.57 6.90
CA ARG A 94 -14.23 -11.77 6.09
C ARG A 94 -14.22 -11.46 4.60
N THR A 95 -15.15 -10.65 4.13
CA THR A 95 -15.25 -10.25 2.71
C THR A 95 -14.05 -9.41 2.31
N LEU A 96 -13.61 -8.48 3.16
CA LEU A 96 -12.38 -7.70 2.92
C LEU A 96 -11.14 -8.60 2.82
N ARG A 97 -11.00 -9.59 3.71
CA ARG A 97 -9.87 -10.54 3.66
C ARG A 97 -9.86 -11.32 2.36
N ILE A 98 -11.03 -11.81 1.91
CA ILE A 98 -11.14 -12.56 0.65
C ILE A 98 -10.79 -11.66 -0.54
N ILE A 99 -11.32 -10.44 -0.61
CA ILE A 99 -11.01 -9.49 -1.69
C ILE A 99 -9.50 -9.20 -1.74
N PHE A 100 -8.88 -8.94 -0.58
CA PHE A 100 -7.45 -8.67 -0.49
C PHE A 100 -6.61 -9.89 -0.90
N ALA A 101 -6.99 -11.09 -0.45
CA ALA A 101 -6.30 -12.33 -0.81
C ALA A 101 -6.37 -12.61 -2.33
N VAL A 102 -7.55 -12.45 -2.93
CA VAL A 102 -7.73 -12.60 -4.39
C VAL A 102 -6.90 -11.57 -5.15
N MET A 103 -6.88 -10.31 -4.69
CA MET A 103 -6.03 -9.27 -5.28
C MET A 103 -4.55 -9.65 -5.23
N LEU A 104 -4.05 -10.11 -4.07
CA LEU A 104 -2.65 -10.52 -3.92
C LEU A 104 -2.29 -11.70 -4.82
N ILE A 105 -3.15 -12.71 -4.90
CA ILE A 105 -2.94 -13.86 -5.81
C ILE A 105 -2.93 -13.38 -7.26
N ALA A 106 -3.88 -12.53 -7.66
CA ALA A 106 -3.95 -12.00 -9.01
C ALA A 106 -2.70 -11.19 -9.38
N VAL A 107 -2.20 -10.34 -8.47
CA VAL A 107 -0.95 -9.60 -8.65
C VAL A 107 0.24 -10.55 -8.73
N GLY A 108 0.32 -11.55 -7.84
CA GLY A 108 1.40 -12.55 -7.85
C GLY A 108 1.44 -13.37 -9.13
N VAL A 109 0.28 -13.82 -9.62
CA VAL A 109 0.15 -14.53 -10.91
C VAL A 109 0.54 -13.60 -12.06
N LYS A 110 0.07 -12.34 -12.06
CA LYS A 110 0.45 -11.37 -13.08
C LYS A 110 1.97 -11.17 -13.11
N GLU A 111 2.60 -10.98 -11.96
CA GLU A 111 4.05 -10.74 -11.90
C GLU A 111 4.85 -11.98 -12.31
N LEU A 112 4.45 -13.19 -11.90
CA LEU A 112 5.17 -14.42 -12.24
C LEU A 112 5.05 -14.81 -13.72
N PHE A 113 3.87 -14.62 -14.33
CA PHE A 113 3.61 -15.10 -15.69
C PHE A 113 3.63 -14.02 -16.76
N PHE A 114 3.39 -12.76 -16.40
CA PHE A 114 3.31 -11.64 -17.34
C PHE A 114 4.39 -10.58 -17.13
N SER A 115 5.33 -10.76 -16.19
CA SER A 115 6.57 -9.99 -16.17
C SER A 115 7.44 -10.45 -17.34
N LYS A 116 7.05 -10.00 -18.54
CA LYS A 116 7.85 -10.07 -19.74
C LYS A 116 9.03 -9.15 -19.49
N GLY A 117 10.18 -9.74 -19.15
CA GLY A 117 11.43 -9.02 -19.02
C GLY A 117 11.62 -8.16 -20.26
N ASN A 118 11.51 -6.83 -20.09
CA ASN A 118 12.07 -5.89 -21.05
C ASN A 118 13.59 -5.97 -20.91
N GLY A 119 14.16 -7.05 -21.44
CA GLY A 119 15.53 -7.07 -21.89
C GLY A 119 15.59 -6.20 -23.14
N ASN A 120 16.00 -4.95 -22.95
CA ASN A 120 16.77 -4.09 -23.86
C ASN A 120 17.23 -2.86 -23.07
#